data_AF-A0A843AMT9-F1
#
_entry.id   AF-A0A843AMT9-F1
#
_cell.length_a   1.000
_cell.length_b   1.000
_cell.length_c   1.000
_cell.angle_alpha   90.00
_cell.angle_beta   90.00
_cell.angle_gamma   90.00
#
_symmetry.space_group_name_H-M   'P 1'
#
loop_
_entity.id
_entity.type
_entity.pdbx_description
1 polymer ?
#
loop_
_entity_poly.entity_id
_entity_poly.type
_entity_poly.pdbx_seq_one_letter_code
_entity_poly.pdbx_strand_id
1 'polypeptide(L)'
;MIKAETNIYDKFQTVIPKKIREKLGLTKDHVIEWIADENGKVELKFRKKLTDDDVKGMISLKEKTNAVKLVDDIYKKGDKKI
;
A
#
# COMPACT_ATOMS: atom_id res chain seq x y z
N MET A 1 -23.41 -5.01 8.63
CA MET A 1 -22.18 -4.95 9.44
C MET A 1 -21.58 -6.36 9.50
N ILE A 2 -20.30 -6.55 9.17
CA ILE A 2 -19.62 -7.84 9.28
C ILE A 2 -18.65 -7.75 10.46
N LYS A 3 -18.83 -8.63 11.45
CA LYS A 3 -17.89 -8.82 12.56
C LYS A 3 -17.22 -10.18 12.39
N ALA A 4 -15.91 -10.22 12.57
CA ALA A 4 -15.13 -11.46 12.59
C ALA A 4 -13.96 -11.28 13.56
N GLU A 5 -13.54 -12.38 14.18
CA GLU A 5 -12.49 -12.40 15.19
C GLU A 5 -11.39 -13.36 14.73
N THR A 6 -10.14 -13.00 15.01
CA THR A 6 -8.93 -13.76 14.66
C THR A 6 -7.94 -13.62 15.79
N ASN A 7 -7.25 -14.70 16.11
CA ASN A 7 -6.19 -14.68 17.09
C ASN A 7 -4.89 -14.10 16.51
N ILE A 8 -4.07 -13.55 17.39
CA ILE A 8 -2.68 -13.24 17.09
C ILE A 8 -1.86 -14.52 17.29
N TYR A 9 -1.09 -14.89 16.27
CA TYR A 9 -0.21 -16.05 16.27
C TYR A 9 1.24 -15.63 16.53
N ASP A 10 2.18 -16.58 16.42
CA ASP A 10 3.61 -16.33 16.60
C ASP A 10 4.10 -15.13 15.77
N LYS A 11 5.08 -14.40 16.30
CA LYS A 11 5.62 -13.16 15.72
C LYS A 11 4.58 -12.07 15.48
N PHE A 12 3.51 -12.05 16.28
CA PHE A 12 2.42 -11.07 16.22
C PHE A 12 1.69 -11.01 14.89
N GLN A 13 1.61 -12.15 14.19
CA GLN A 13 0.92 -12.23 12.90
C GLN A 13 -0.57 -12.52 13.10
N THR A 14 -1.40 -11.99 12.22
CA THR A 14 -2.82 -12.33 12.16
C THR A 14 -3.27 -12.54 10.72
N VAL A 15 -4.42 -13.19 10.55
CA VAL A 15 -5.02 -13.46 9.25
C VAL A 15 -6.20 -12.53 9.02
N ILE A 16 -6.43 -12.12 7.78
CA ILE A 16 -7.69 -11.44 7.44
C ILE A 16 -8.79 -12.51 7.36
N PRO A 17 -9.92 -12.42 8.09
CA PRO A 17 -11.00 -13.40 8.04
C PRO A 17 -11.53 -13.66 6.62
N LYS A 18 -11.87 -14.91 6.29
CA LYS A 18 -12.37 -15.31 4.96
C LYS A 18 -13.53 -14.43 4.47
N LYS A 19 -14.54 -14.20 5.34
CA LYS A 19 -15.71 -13.36 5.02
C LYS A 19 -15.33 -11.93 4.63
N ILE A 20 -14.30 -11.37 5.27
CA ILE A 20 -13.81 -10.01 4.94
C ILE A 20 -13.03 -10.04 3.62
N ARG A 21 -12.14 -11.02 3.42
CA ARG A 21 -11.37 -11.17 2.16
C ARG A 21 -12.29 -11.28 0.94
N GLU A 22 -13.31 -12.14 1.02
CA GLU A 22 -14.25 -12.36 -0.09
C GLU A 22 -15.11 -11.12 -0.33
N LYS A 23 -15.61 -10.48 0.73
CA LYS A 23 -16.46 -9.28 0.60
C LYS A 23 -15.72 -8.11 -0.04
N LEU A 24 -14.43 -7.97 0.25
CA LEU A 24 -13.58 -6.88 -0.25
C LEU A 24 -12.74 -7.27 -1.48
N GLY A 25 -12.85 -8.51 -1.97
CA GLY A 25 -12.07 -9.00 -3.11
C GLY A 25 -10.55 -8.97 -2.90
N LEU A 26 -10.09 -9.21 -1.66
CA LEU A 26 -8.67 -9.09 -1.31
C LEU A 26 -7.87 -10.28 -1.86
N THR A 27 -6.76 -9.96 -2.53
CA THR A 27 -5.79 -10.92 -3.07
C THR A 27 -4.42 -10.73 -2.41
N LYS A 28 -3.45 -11.58 -2.75
CA LYS A 28 -2.06 -11.46 -2.29
C LYS A 28 -1.35 -10.19 -2.79
N ASP A 29 -1.91 -9.51 -3.78
CA ASP A 29 -1.35 -8.29 -4.39
C ASP A 29 -1.74 -7.02 -3.62
N HIS A 30 -2.60 -7.17 -2.61
CA HIS A 30 -3.01 -6.09 -1.74
C HIS A 30 -2.04 -5.94 -0.58
N VAL A 31 -1.72 -4.68 -0.26
CA VAL A 31 -0.98 -4.26 0.92
C VAL A 31 -1.99 -3.79 1.96
N ILE A 32 -1.73 -4.15 3.22
CA ILE A 32 -2.51 -3.70 4.38
C ILE A 32 -1.76 -2.54 5.03
N GLU A 33 -2.42 -1.40 5.14
CA GLU A 33 -1.95 -0.24 5.89
C GLU A 33 -2.69 -0.17 7.22
N TRP A 34 -1.94 0.02 8.30
CA TRP A 34 -2.44 0.08 9.67
C TRP A 34 -2.34 1.52 10.15
N ILE A 35 -3.48 2.08 10.56
CA ILE A 35 -3.57 3.44 11.08
C ILE A 35 -4.09 3.34 12.51
N ALA A 36 -3.28 3.74 13.48
CA ALA A 36 -3.69 3.84 14.86
C ALA A 36 -3.93 5.30 15.21
N ASP A 37 -5.05 5.58 15.87
CA ASP A 37 -5.31 6.91 16.45
C ASP A 37 -4.83 7.01 17.90
N GLU A 38 -4.93 8.22 18.47
CA GLU A 38 -4.54 8.52 19.85
C GLU A 38 -5.38 7.77 20.92
N ASN A 39 -6.56 7.27 20.55
CA ASN A 39 -7.44 6.50 21.44
C ASN A 39 -7.19 4.99 21.36
N GLY A 40 -6.19 4.56 20.57
CA GLY A 40 -5.86 3.16 20.37
C GLY A 40 -6.82 2.43 19.42
N LYS A 41 -7.69 3.15 18.70
CA LYS A 41 -8.50 2.56 17.63
C LYS A 41 -7.61 2.33 16.42
N VAL A 42 -7.64 1.11 15.89
CA VAL A 42 -6.90 0.73 14.70
C VAL A 42 -7.84 0.60 13.51
N GLU A 43 -7.50 1.28 12.43
CA GLU A 43 -8.15 1.17 11.14
C GLU A 43 -7.21 0.49 10.13
N LEU A 44 -7.76 -0.42 9.34
CA LEU A 44 -7.03 -1.10 8.27
C LEU A 44 -7.50 -0.56 6.92
N LYS A 45 -6.54 -0.13 6.09
CA LYS A 45 -6.78 0.20 4.68
C LYS A 45 -6.12 -0.85 3.79
N PHE A 46 -6.87 -1.32 2.79
CA PHE A 46 -6.36 -2.25 1.80
C PHE A 46 -6.12 -1.49 0.50
N ARG A 47 -4.88 -1.50 0.02
CA ARG A 47 -4.49 -0.87 -1.25
C ARG A 47 -3.82 -1.87 -2.16
N LYS A 48 -3.93 -1.70 -3.47
CA LYS A 48 -3.08 -2.44 -4.40
C LYS A 48 -1.64 -1.92 -4.30
N LYS A 49 -0.67 -2.80 -4.42
CA LYS A 49 0.71 -2.37 -4.65
C LYS A 49 0.78 -1.74 -6.04
N LEU A 50 1.13 -0.46 -6.13
CA LEU A 50 1.46 0.17 -7.40
C LEU A 50 2.82 -0.39 -7.84
N THR A 51 2.88 -0.96 -9.04
CA THR A 51 4.13 -1.29 -9.71
C THR A 51 4.55 -0.15 -10.64
N ASP A 52 5.83 -0.06 -10.97
CA ASP A 52 6.31 0.94 -11.93
C ASP A 52 5.58 0.82 -13.27
N ASP A 53 5.21 -0.41 -13.66
CA ASP A 53 4.43 -0.67 -14.87
C ASP A 53 2.98 -0.15 -14.78
N ASP A 54 2.37 -0.16 -13.59
CA ASP A 54 1.03 0.44 -13.39
C ASP A 54 1.05 1.97 -13.52
N VAL A 55 2.19 2.60 -13.24
CA VAL A 55 2.37 4.07 -13.30
C VAL A 55 2.89 4.51 -14.68
N LYS A 56 3.57 3.62 -15.42
CA LYS A 56 4.02 3.88 -16.79
C LYS A 56 2.83 4.24 -17.68
N GLY A 57 2.85 5.46 -18.22
CA GLY A 57 1.81 5.97 -19.10
C GLY A 57 0.63 6.65 -18.40
N MET A 58 0.49 6.57 -17.07
CA MET A 58 -0.50 7.38 -16.33
C MET A 58 -0.12 8.87 -16.30
N ILE A 59 1.17 9.18 -16.44
CA ILE A 59 1.68 10.55 -16.42
C ILE A 59 2.25 10.87 -17.80
N SER A 60 1.64 11.82 -18.48
CA SER A 60 2.18 12.43 -19.69
C SER A 60 3.04 13.64 -19.31
N LEU A 61 4.29 13.66 -19.76
CA LEU A 61 5.13 14.84 -19.62
C LEU A 61 4.58 15.97 -20.51
N LYS A 62 4.46 17.18 -19.96
CA LYS A 62 4.08 18.37 -20.74
C LYS A 62 5.10 18.71 -21.83
N GLU A 63 6.37 18.37 -21.60
CA GLU A 63 7.47 18.61 -22.52
C GLU A 63 8.43 17.40 -22.56
N LYS A 64 9.17 17.22 -23.66
CA LYS A 64 10.17 16.16 -23.76
C LYS A 64 11.30 16.43 -22.76
N THR A 65 11.43 15.56 -21.77
CA THR A 65 12.52 15.63 -20.79
C THR A 65 13.59 14.57 -21.04
N ASN A 66 14.81 14.82 -20.54
CA ASN A 66 15.88 13.83 -20.58
C ASN A 66 15.62 12.76 -19.51
N ALA A 67 15.59 11.49 -19.92
CA ALA A 67 15.32 10.35 -19.03
C ALA A 67 16.25 10.31 -17.80
N VAL A 68 17.52 10.65 -17.97
CA VAL A 68 18.51 10.68 -16.87
C VAL A 68 18.17 11.76 -15.84
N LYS A 69 17.78 12.96 -16.30
CA LYS A 69 17.36 14.05 -15.41
C LYS A 69 16.08 13.71 -14.64
N LEU A 70 15.14 13.05 -15.31
CA LEU A 70 13.88 12.64 -14.70
C LEU A 70 14.10 11.61 -13.59
N VAL A 71 14.96 10.61 -13.83
CA VAL A 71 15.35 9.63 -12.81
C VAL A 71 16.02 10.34 -11.64
N ASP A 72 16.99 11.21 -11.90
CA ASP A 72 17.66 12.01 -10.87
C ASP A 72 16.66 12.78 -9.98
N ASP A 73 15.69 13.48 -10.57
CA ASP A 73 14.71 14.27 -9.81
C ASP A 73 13.72 13.42 -8.98
N ILE A 74 13.34 12.24 -9.50
CA ILE A 74 12.42 11.32 -8.81
C ILE A 74 13.12 10.63 -7.63
N TYR A 75 14.33 10.12 -7.83
CA TYR A 75 15.04 9.34 -6.81
C TYR A 75 15.79 10.20 -5.78
N LYS A 76 16.23 11.43 -6.10
CA LYS A 76 16.87 12.35 -5.13
C LYS A 76 15.96 12.74 -3.95
N LYS A 77 14.63 12.64 -4.08
CA LYS A 77 13.69 12.84 -2.96
C LYS A 77 13.54 11.61 -2.06
N GLY A 78 13.95 10.43 -2.51
CA GLY A 78 13.90 9.18 -1.73
C GLY A 78 15.05 9.03 -0.73
N ASP A 79 16.21 9.64 -1.01
CA ASP A 79 17.43 9.46 -0.21
C ASP A 79 17.62 10.45 0.95
N LYS A 80 16.63 11.30 1.24
CA LYS A 80 16.65 12.12 2.48
C LYS A 80 15.89 11.41 3.60
N LYS A 81 16.49 10.35 4.15
CA LYS A 81 16.35 9.92 5.55
C LYS A 81 17.33 8.77 5.85
N ILE A 82 18.56 9.11 6.19
CA ILE A 82 19.33 8.52 7.30
C ILE A 82 20.11 9.65 7.95
#